data_AF-A0ABD4EFQ8-F1
#
_entry.id   AF-A0ABD4EFQ8-F1
#
_cell.length_a   1.000
_cell.length_b   1.000
_cell.length_c   1.000
_cell.angle_alpha   90.00
_cell.angle_beta   90.00
_cell.angle_gamma   90.00
#
_symmetry.space_group_name_H-M   'P 1'
#
loop_
_entity.id
_entity.type
_entity.pdbx_description
1 polymer ?
#
loop_
_entity_poly.entity_id
_entity_poly.type
_entity_poly.pdbx_seq_one_letter_code
_entity_poly.pdbx_strand_id
1 'polypeptide(L)'
;MKMIKVVSSTIVASALALSMFPSTQAAETNTASRTVLFDNSHGQTAGAADWVIDGGFSDYADSMKKQGFAVKSLDGEANISQESLKNSDILVIPEANIPFKTTEQQAIVNFVNHGGSIIFISDHYNADRNLNRIDSSEAMNGYRRGAYADMTKDMDQGEKQSKAMAGVSSSDWLAQNFGVRFRYNALGDLNTSNLVSSDESFGITKGVKSVSMHAGSTLAITDPKKAKGIVYTPDHLGNNAKWSHAVDQGVYNGGGKAEGAYIAIAKVGKGKAAFIGDSSLVEDSSPKYLREDTGKTKKTYDGFKEEDNAQLLNNLTSWLSKKESTPNLAKSGVKLDKATVLHDFEQPQNSTEPQKEPWSQPPEGYHWYDRSTFAPGSYGSTKSTKDDGDKQPGDQPAVQNVAFAIPKDVQANTPFNITINLSQLPANQSLDNLKLGIYQDGGKQIGQFSTDGKSYSNIGYGSLPTIKVNKDGTASVTISAKVTESLKGANIRLKQGDKTLKTEKLK
;
A
#
# COMPACT_ATOMS: atom_id res chain seq x y z
N MET A 1 91.57 -52.57 -31.77
CA MET A 1 90.11 -52.47 -32.02
C MET A 1 89.78 -50.99 -32.18
N LYS A 2 89.63 -50.52 -33.42
CA LYS A 2 88.37 -50.03 -34.02
C LYS A 2 87.57 -49.10 -33.07
N MET A 3 87.67 -47.78 -33.17
CA MET A 3 87.12 -46.84 -34.17
C MET A 3 85.67 -46.37 -33.84
N ILE A 4 85.48 -45.06 -34.04
CA ILE A 4 84.25 -44.33 -34.46
C ILE A 4 83.43 -43.68 -33.32
N LYS A 5 83.49 -42.35 -33.17
CA LYS A 5 82.74 -41.27 -33.88
C LYS A 5 81.32 -41.12 -33.34
N VAL A 6 81.11 -40.04 -32.58
CA VAL A 6 79.79 -39.54 -32.18
C VAL A 6 79.17 -38.84 -33.39
N VAL A 7 78.02 -39.35 -33.84
CA VAL A 7 77.12 -38.68 -34.79
C VAL A 7 75.69 -38.86 -34.29
N SER A 8 74.94 -37.75 -34.31
CA SER A 8 73.53 -37.62 -33.98
C SER A 8 72.63 -38.70 -34.57
N SER A 9 71.55 -39.01 -33.85
CA SER A 9 70.35 -39.60 -34.43
C SER A 9 69.12 -39.00 -33.75
N THR A 10 68.45 -38.15 -34.51
CA THR A 10 67.12 -37.60 -34.25
C THR A 10 66.10 -38.73 -34.26
N ILE A 11 65.30 -38.87 -33.20
CA ILE A 11 64.05 -39.64 -33.24
C ILE A 11 62.90 -38.64 -33.20
N VAL A 12 62.14 -38.63 -34.29
CA VAL A 12 60.86 -37.96 -34.45
C VAL A 12 59.83 -38.75 -33.65
N ALA A 13 59.18 -38.11 -32.68
CA ALA A 13 57.93 -38.59 -32.10
C ALA A 13 56.84 -37.56 -32.43
N SER A 14 55.92 -38.00 -33.28
CA SER A 14 54.76 -37.25 -33.75
C SER A 14 53.82 -36.89 -32.59
N ALA A 15 53.66 -35.59 -32.32
CA ALA A 15 52.58 -35.10 -31.46
C ALA A 15 51.33 -34.86 -32.32
N LEU A 16 50.27 -35.64 -32.09
CA LEU A 16 48.93 -35.27 -32.55
C LEU A 16 48.53 -33.97 -31.84
N ALA A 17 48.47 -32.87 -32.57
CA ALA A 17 47.80 -31.67 -32.11
C ALA A 17 46.29 -31.88 -32.20
N LEU A 18 45.64 -32.20 -31.08
CA LEU A 18 44.20 -32.03 -30.94
C LEU A 18 43.93 -30.52 -30.85
N SER A 19 43.38 -29.94 -31.92
CA SER A 19 42.81 -28.60 -31.89
C SER A 19 41.57 -28.59 -31.00
N MET A 20 41.76 -28.27 -29.72
CA MET A 20 40.66 -27.88 -28.85
C MET A 20 40.20 -26.48 -29.28
N PHE A 21 39.13 -26.42 -30.06
CA PHE A 21 38.31 -25.21 -30.12
C PHE A 21 37.78 -24.98 -28.69
N PRO A 22 37.98 -23.80 -28.09
CA PRO A 22 37.26 -23.45 -26.89
C PRO A 22 35.80 -23.34 -27.28
N SER A 23 35.01 -24.35 -26.95
CA SER A 23 33.57 -24.21 -26.84
C SER A 23 33.34 -23.09 -25.84
N THR A 24 32.90 -21.92 -26.32
CA THR A 24 32.33 -20.89 -25.47
C THR A 24 31.01 -21.44 -24.90
N GLN A 25 31.13 -22.30 -23.90
CA GLN A 25 30.02 -22.63 -23.04
C GLN A 25 29.77 -21.36 -22.24
N ALA A 26 28.72 -20.64 -22.62
CA ALA A 26 28.19 -19.57 -21.81
C ALA A 26 28.10 -20.12 -20.39
N ALA A 27 28.76 -19.47 -19.44
CA ALA A 27 28.59 -19.78 -18.04
C ALA A 27 27.09 -19.66 -17.78
N GLU A 28 26.42 -20.79 -17.53
CA GLU A 28 25.10 -20.79 -16.94
C GLU A 28 25.27 -20.10 -15.59
N THR A 29 24.93 -18.81 -15.56
CA THR A 29 24.77 -18.10 -14.31
C THR A 29 23.63 -18.81 -13.61
N ASN A 30 23.99 -19.65 -12.65
CA ASN A 30 23.09 -20.24 -11.68
C ASN A 30 22.53 -19.08 -10.83
N THR A 31 21.63 -18.32 -11.43
CA THR A 31 20.90 -17.23 -10.82
C THR A 31 19.82 -17.88 -10.01
N ALA A 32 20.15 -18.29 -8.79
CA ALA A 32 19.12 -18.52 -7.79
C ALA A 32 18.19 -17.30 -7.83
N SER A 33 16.91 -17.52 -8.13
CA SER A 33 15.93 -16.45 -8.24
C SER A 33 15.92 -15.69 -6.91
N ARG A 34 16.26 -14.40 -6.94
CA ARG A 34 16.26 -13.55 -5.75
C ARG A 34 14.84 -13.48 -5.21
N THR A 35 14.68 -13.61 -3.90
CA THR A 35 13.34 -13.70 -3.29
C THR A 35 13.01 -12.42 -2.52
N VAL A 36 11.79 -11.92 -2.72
CA VAL A 36 11.19 -10.88 -1.88
C VAL A 36 10.08 -11.51 -1.05
N LEU A 37 10.12 -11.30 0.26
CA LEU A 37 9.09 -11.72 1.19
C LEU A 37 8.31 -10.49 1.66
N PHE A 38 7.01 -10.47 1.43
CA PHE A 38 6.10 -9.48 1.99
C PHE A 38 5.54 -10.01 3.30
N ASP A 39 5.53 -9.17 4.32
CA ASP A 39 4.81 -9.43 5.55
C ASP A 39 3.30 -9.26 5.34
N ASN A 40 2.53 -10.28 5.72
CA ASN A 40 1.07 -10.28 5.81
C ASN A 40 0.61 -10.90 7.15
N SER A 41 1.50 -10.95 8.15
CA SER A 41 1.21 -11.55 9.45
C SER A 41 1.00 -10.53 10.57
N HIS A 42 1.18 -9.24 10.27
CA HIS A 42 1.05 -8.14 11.21
C HIS A 42 -0.11 -7.20 10.87
N GLY A 43 -1.20 -7.75 10.33
CA GLY A 43 -2.42 -6.97 10.10
C GLY A 43 -2.39 -6.08 8.85
N GLN A 44 -1.66 -6.47 7.80
CA GLN A 44 -1.64 -5.75 6.51
C GLN A 44 -2.98 -5.71 5.78
N THR A 45 -3.98 -6.44 6.26
CA THR A 45 -5.36 -6.43 5.77
C THR A 45 -6.31 -5.78 6.77
N ALA A 46 -5.80 -5.05 7.77
CA ALA A 46 -6.64 -4.29 8.69
C ALA A 46 -7.19 -3.02 8.01
N GLY A 47 -8.43 -2.67 8.34
CA GLY A 47 -9.01 -1.38 7.99
C GLY A 47 -9.10 -1.07 6.49
N ALA A 48 -8.48 0.02 6.06
CA ALA A 48 -8.87 0.75 4.84
C ALA A 48 -8.43 0.10 3.52
N ALA A 49 -7.35 -0.70 3.52
CA ALA A 49 -6.73 -1.29 2.35
C ALA A 49 -6.25 -2.73 2.61
N ASP A 50 -5.65 -3.35 1.60
CA ASP A 50 -5.01 -4.67 1.69
C ASP A 50 -3.56 -4.55 1.22
N TRP A 51 -2.63 -4.22 2.10
CA TRP A 51 -1.22 -4.01 1.75
C TRP A 51 -0.48 -5.34 1.53
N VAL A 52 -0.99 -6.16 0.61
CA VAL A 52 -0.53 -7.53 0.31
C VAL A 52 -0.25 -7.69 -1.19
N ILE A 53 0.50 -8.72 -1.54
CA ILE A 53 1.05 -8.94 -2.90
C ILE A 53 0.00 -9.19 -3.99
N ASP A 54 -1.24 -9.49 -3.62
CA ASP A 54 -2.39 -9.70 -4.50
C ASP A 54 -3.61 -8.86 -4.06
N GLY A 55 -3.34 -7.80 -3.29
CA GLY A 55 -4.29 -6.77 -2.90
C GLY A 55 -3.74 -5.40 -3.28
N GLY A 56 -4.05 -4.35 -2.51
CA GLY A 56 -3.59 -2.97 -2.71
C GLY A 56 -2.09 -2.74 -2.97
N PHE A 57 -1.18 -3.72 -2.84
CA PHE A 57 0.23 -3.62 -3.26
C PHE A 57 0.60 -4.51 -4.47
N SER A 58 -0.39 -4.98 -5.22
CA SER A 58 -0.23 -5.93 -6.33
C SER A 58 0.62 -5.38 -7.48
N ASP A 59 0.47 -4.10 -7.83
CA ASP A 59 1.24 -3.45 -8.88
C ASP A 59 2.73 -3.35 -8.49
N TYR A 60 3.02 -3.10 -7.21
CA TYR A 60 4.41 -3.11 -6.72
C TYR A 60 4.98 -4.54 -6.72
N ALA A 61 4.22 -5.53 -6.25
CA ALA A 61 4.61 -6.93 -6.31
C ALA A 61 4.88 -7.38 -7.76
N ASP A 62 4.02 -6.98 -8.71
CA ASP A 62 4.19 -7.27 -10.14
C ASP A 62 5.40 -6.54 -10.73
N SER A 63 5.70 -5.33 -10.28
CA SER A 63 6.93 -4.63 -10.66
C SER A 63 8.18 -5.37 -10.21
N MET A 64 8.16 -6.01 -9.03
CA MET A 64 9.25 -6.86 -8.57
C MET A 64 9.34 -8.16 -9.38
N LYS A 65 8.21 -8.81 -9.71
CA LYS A 65 8.21 -9.99 -10.59
C LYS A 65 8.81 -9.65 -11.96
N LYS A 66 8.46 -8.50 -12.54
CA LYS A 66 9.04 -7.98 -13.80
C LYS A 66 10.55 -7.73 -13.71
N GLN A 67 11.07 -7.42 -12.52
CA GLN A 67 12.51 -7.31 -12.25
C GLN A 67 13.20 -8.67 -12.01
N GLY A 68 12.47 -9.79 -12.08
CA GLY A 68 13.00 -11.16 -11.97
C GLY A 68 13.01 -11.74 -10.56
N PHE A 69 12.33 -11.11 -9.60
CA PHE A 69 12.22 -11.62 -8.24
C PHE A 69 11.11 -12.67 -8.10
N ALA A 70 11.37 -13.69 -7.30
CA ALA A 70 10.30 -14.51 -6.72
C ALA A 70 9.64 -13.75 -5.57
N VAL A 71 8.37 -13.39 -5.71
CA VAL A 71 7.62 -12.66 -4.67
C VAL A 71 6.78 -13.65 -3.86
N LYS A 72 6.93 -13.61 -2.53
CA LYS A 72 6.26 -14.49 -1.57
C LYS A 72 5.62 -13.67 -0.45
N SER A 73 4.69 -14.29 0.28
CA SER A 73 4.04 -13.71 1.45
C SER A 73 4.35 -14.52 2.71
N LEU A 74 4.50 -13.83 3.85
CA LEU A 74 4.46 -14.40 5.19
C LEU A 74 3.05 -14.19 5.74
N ASP A 75 2.21 -15.22 5.66
CA ASP A 75 0.78 -15.11 5.91
C ASP A 75 0.38 -15.46 7.35
N GLY A 76 -0.86 -15.11 7.70
CA GLY A 76 -1.52 -15.62 8.89
C GLY A 76 -1.09 -14.91 10.17
N GLU A 77 -0.79 -15.66 11.22
CA GLU A 77 -0.25 -15.15 12.49
C GLU A 77 1.21 -15.61 12.66
N ALA A 78 1.92 -15.83 11.55
CA ALA A 78 3.32 -16.26 11.57
C ALA A 78 4.22 -15.16 12.14
N ASN A 79 5.29 -15.54 12.85
CA ASN A 79 6.25 -14.56 13.34
C ASN A 79 7.38 -14.35 12.32
N ILE A 80 7.90 -13.14 12.23
CA ILE A 80 9.14 -12.85 11.51
C ILE A 80 10.31 -13.44 12.32
N SER A 81 10.92 -14.48 11.77
CA SER A 81 11.99 -15.25 12.41
C SER A 81 13.14 -15.50 11.44
N GLN A 82 14.30 -15.90 11.96
CA GLN A 82 15.43 -16.32 11.12
C GLN A 82 15.02 -17.42 10.11
N GLU A 83 14.18 -18.36 10.55
CA GLU A 83 13.67 -19.44 9.71
C GLU A 83 12.79 -18.93 8.57
N SER A 84 11.88 -17.99 8.84
CA SER A 84 11.05 -17.38 7.79
C SER A 84 11.86 -16.54 6.80
N LEU A 85 13.00 -15.98 7.22
CA LEU A 85 13.82 -15.07 6.42
C LEU A 85 14.97 -15.76 5.66
N LYS A 86 15.31 -17.02 5.98
CA LYS A 86 16.54 -17.68 5.51
C LYS A 86 16.69 -17.79 3.99
N ASN A 87 15.60 -17.69 3.24
CA ASN A 87 15.56 -17.81 1.78
C ASN A 87 15.08 -16.53 1.09
N SER A 88 15.15 -15.40 1.78
CA SER A 88 14.70 -14.10 1.27
C SER A 88 15.89 -13.16 1.13
N ASP A 89 15.89 -12.34 0.09
CA ASP A 89 16.89 -11.27 -0.10
C ASP A 89 16.37 -9.93 0.40
N ILE A 90 15.07 -9.70 0.24
CA ILE A 90 14.38 -8.48 0.65
C ILE A 90 13.16 -8.87 1.48
N LEU A 91 13.00 -8.25 2.64
CA LEU A 91 11.75 -8.24 3.42
C LEU A 91 11.03 -6.92 3.13
N VAL A 92 9.73 -6.97 2.85
CA VAL A 92 8.86 -5.79 2.77
C VAL A 92 7.89 -5.88 3.94
N ILE A 93 7.79 -4.81 4.70
CA ILE A 93 6.81 -4.65 5.77
C ILE A 93 5.87 -3.50 5.36
N PRO A 94 4.75 -3.84 4.70
CA PRO A 94 3.69 -2.90 4.42
C PRO A 94 2.91 -2.61 5.70
N GLU A 95 2.59 -1.34 5.94
CA GLU A 95 1.71 -0.79 6.99
C GLU A 95 1.26 -1.79 8.06
N ALA A 96 2.21 -2.21 8.92
CA ALA A 96 1.94 -3.19 9.97
C ALA A 96 1.00 -2.57 11.01
N ASN A 97 -0.08 -3.27 11.38
CA ASN A 97 -1.08 -2.86 12.37
C ASN A 97 -1.03 -3.72 13.64
N ILE A 98 -0.03 -4.58 13.78
CA ILE A 98 0.25 -5.38 14.98
C ILE A 98 1.72 -5.14 15.35
N PRO A 99 2.03 -4.87 16.64
CA PRO A 99 3.39 -4.57 17.06
C PRO A 99 4.32 -5.79 16.93
N PHE A 100 5.58 -5.54 16.56
CA PHE A 100 6.59 -6.59 16.50
C PHE A 100 7.05 -7.00 17.88
N LYS A 101 7.17 -8.31 18.10
CA LYS A 101 7.78 -8.87 19.31
C LYS A 101 9.27 -8.58 19.32
N THR A 102 9.86 -8.55 20.51
CA THR A 102 11.31 -8.36 20.68
C THR A 102 12.14 -9.39 19.91
N THR A 103 11.66 -10.63 19.80
CA THR A 103 12.30 -11.70 19.01
C THR A 103 12.25 -11.44 17.49
N GLU A 104 11.20 -10.78 17.01
CA GLU A 104 11.03 -10.45 15.59
C GLU A 104 11.90 -9.25 15.22
N GLN A 105 11.91 -8.22 16.06
CA GLN A 105 12.84 -7.09 15.95
C GLN A 105 14.29 -7.60 15.85
N GLN A 106 14.68 -8.54 16.73
CA GLN A 106 16.02 -9.14 16.70
C GLN A 106 16.27 -9.97 15.43
N ALA A 107 15.27 -10.70 14.93
CA ALA A 107 15.39 -11.46 13.67
C ALA A 107 15.59 -10.53 12.47
N ILE A 108 14.87 -9.41 12.41
CA ILE A 108 15.01 -8.37 11.38
C ILE A 108 16.40 -7.73 11.43
N VAL A 109 16.86 -7.33 12.62
CA VAL A 109 18.21 -6.75 12.79
C VAL A 109 19.29 -7.76 12.36
N ASN A 110 19.14 -9.03 12.73
CA ASN A 110 20.06 -10.08 12.31
C ASN A 110 20.04 -10.27 10.80
N PHE A 111 18.86 -10.33 10.18
CA PHE A 111 18.71 -10.47 8.73
C PHE A 111 19.46 -9.37 7.98
N VAL A 112 19.26 -8.11 8.36
CA VAL A 112 19.94 -6.97 7.72
C VAL A 112 21.45 -7.02 7.98
N ASN A 113 21.89 -7.26 9.21
CA ASN A 113 23.33 -7.36 9.51
C ASN A 113 24.06 -8.42 8.68
N HIS A 114 23.36 -9.50 8.29
CA HIS A 114 23.90 -10.58 7.46
C HIS A 114 23.68 -10.40 5.95
N GLY A 115 23.22 -9.23 5.51
CA GLY A 115 23.13 -8.88 4.09
C GLY A 115 21.74 -9.03 3.47
N GLY A 116 20.72 -9.24 4.30
CA GLY A 116 19.32 -9.01 3.92
C GLY A 116 19.05 -7.51 3.74
N SER A 117 18.01 -7.21 2.97
CA SER A 117 17.52 -5.86 2.77
C SER A 117 16.08 -5.74 3.24
N ILE A 118 15.66 -4.57 3.70
CA ILE A 118 14.29 -4.37 4.20
C ILE A 118 13.66 -3.08 3.67
N ILE A 119 12.36 -3.09 3.43
CA ILE A 119 11.54 -1.90 3.17
C ILE A 119 10.48 -1.82 4.27
N PHE A 120 10.47 -0.73 5.01
CA PHE A 120 9.38 -0.35 5.91
C PHE A 120 8.51 0.68 5.21
N ILE A 121 7.22 0.41 5.11
CA ILE A 121 6.25 1.32 4.51
C ILE A 121 5.20 1.56 5.58
N SER A 122 5.17 2.77 6.12
CA SER A 122 4.26 3.16 7.18
C SER A 122 3.26 4.19 6.67
N ASP A 123 2.48 4.73 7.59
CA ASP A 123 1.59 5.85 7.35
C ASP A 123 1.62 6.79 8.56
N HIS A 124 0.79 7.82 8.53
CA HIS A 124 0.68 8.86 9.54
C HIS A 124 0.27 8.36 10.93
N TYR A 125 0.45 9.24 11.94
CA TYR A 125 -0.12 9.00 13.27
C TYR A 125 -1.64 9.14 13.24
N ASN A 126 -2.32 8.42 14.12
CA ASN A 126 -3.77 8.31 14.15
C ASN A 126 -4.35 7.65 12.88
N ALA A 127 -3.62 6.68 12.34
CA ALA A 127 -3.97 5.81 11.24
C ALA A 127 -4.41 4.41 11.69
N ASP A 128 -4.51 4.11 12.98
CA ASP A 128 -4.86 2.79 13.54
C ASP A 128 -6.02 2.11 12.79
N ARG A 129 -5.72 1.03 12.07
CA ARG A 129 -6.62 0.39 11.12
C ARG A 129 -7.48 -0.71 11.74
N ASN A 130 -7.10 -1.23 12.91
CA ASN A 130 -7.80 -2.29 13.65
C ASN A 130 -8.26 -1.86 15.05
N LEU A 131 -8.13 -0.58 15.39
CA LEU A 131 -8.60 -0.01 16.64
C LEU A 131 -7.90 -0.61 17.88
N ASN A 132 -6.62 -0.99 17.74
CA ASN A 132 -5.80 -1.54 18.82
C ASN A 132 -4.94 -0.49 19.57
N ARG A 133 -5.03 0.79 19.17
CA ARG A 133 -4.26 1.95 19.66
C ARG A 133 -2.81 2.02 19.18
N ILE A 134 -2.43 1.21 18.19
CA ILE A 134 -1.06 1.12 17.67
C ILE A 134 -1.11 1.50 16.20
N ASP A 135 -0.61 2.69 15.89
CA ASP A 135 -0.42 3.09 14.51
C ASP A 135 0.73 2.30 13.87
N SER A 136 0.75 2.26 12.53
CA SER A 136 1.83 1.57 11.84
C SER A 136 3.21 2.12 12.15
N SER A 137 3.31 3.45 12.29
CA SER A 137 4.56 4.12 12.65
C SER A 137 5.02 3.68 14.05
N GLU A 138 4.10 3.43 14.97
CA GLU A 138 4.36 2.97 16.34
C GLU A 138 4.75 1.49 16.39
N ALA A 139 4.06 0.63 15.64
CA ALA A 139 4.43 -0.77 15.48
C ALA A 139 5.87 -0.89 14.95
N MET A 140 6.21 -0.12 13.91
CA MET A 140 7.55 -0.12 13.32
C MET A 140 8.62 0.55 14.19
N ASN A 141 8.29 1.64 14.87
CA ASN A 141 9.21 2.29 15.81
C ASN A 141 9.47 1.44 17.06
N GLY A 142 8.51 0.59 17.45
CA GLY A 142 8.54 -0.30 18.60
C GLY A 142 7.98 0.30 19.89
N TYR A 143 7.21 1.38 19.80
CA TYR A 143 6.57 2.02 20.96
C TYR A 143 5.38 2.87 20.56
N ARG A 144 4.44 3.04 21.50
CA ARG A 144 3.29 3.94 21.38
C ARG A 144 3.59 5.34 21.94
N ARG A 145 3.18 6.37 21.20
CA ARG A 145 3.12 7.78 21.62
C ARG A 145 2.29 7.86 22.90
N GLY A 146 2.80 8.54 23.93
CA GLY A 146 2.11 8.69 25.23
C GLY A 146 1.98 7.42 26.07
N ALA A 147 2.58 6.32 25.62
CA ALA A 147 2.55 5.02 26.30
C ALA A 147 3.92 4.30 26.21
N TYR A 148 5.03 5.05 26.16
CA TYR A 148 6.36 4.46 26.06
C TYR A 148 6.71 3.51 27.23
N ALA A 149 6.32 3.85 28.46
CA ALA A 149 6.60 3.01 29.63
C ALA A 149 5.80 1.69 29.65
N ASP A 150 4.61 1.68 29.04
CA ASP A 150 3.74 0.52 28.95
C ASP A 150 2.87 0.61 27.69
N MET A 151 3.26 -0.12 26.64
CA MET A 151 2.52 -0.16 25.37
C MET A 151 1.09 -0.70 25.54
N THR A 152 0.81 -1.38 26.65
CA THR A 152 -0.53 -1.93 26.96
C THR A 152 -1.41 -0.96 27.73
N LYS A 153 -0.97 0.29 27.93
CA LYS A 153 -1.79 1.35 28.52
C LYS A 153 -3.14 1.42 27.82
N ASP A 154 -4.20 1.43 28.64
CA ASP A 154 -5.62 1.48 28.24
C ASP A 154 -6.14 0.29 27.42
N MET A 155 -5.37 -0.80 27.32
CA MET A 155 -5.85 -2.09 26.82
C MET A 155 -6.61 -2.88 27.88
N ASP A 156 -7.62 -3.64 27.45
CA ASP A 156 -8.32 -4.59 28.30
C ASP A 156 -7.48 -5.86 28.58
N GLN A 157 -8.02 -6.76 29.39
CA GLN A 157 -7.33 -7.99 29.77
C GLN A 157 -7.12 -8.96 28.59
N GLY A 158 -8.08 -9.04 27.66
CA GLY A 158 -7.99 -9.91 26.49
C GLY A 158 -6.93 -9.43 25.51
N GLU A 159 -6.88 -8.12 25.27
CA GLU A 159 -5.83 -7.47 24.47
C GLU A 159 -4.44 -7.75 25.04
N LYS A 160 -4.25 -7.53 26.35
CA LYS A 160 -2.98 -7.75 27.07
C LYS A 160 -2.50 -9.20 27.03
N GLN A 161 -3.41 -10.15 27.07
CA GLN A 161 -3.10 -11.58 27.10
C GLN A 161 -3.08 -12.23 25.71
N SER A 162 -3.35 -11.46 24.67
CA SER A 162 -3.37 -11.95 23.29
C SER A 162 -2.00 -12.45 22.83
N LYS A 163 -2.02 -13.37 21.86
CA LYS A 163 -0.79 -13.84 21.18
C LYS A 163 -0.06 -12.72 20.44
N ALA A 164 -0.79 -11.69 20.03
CA ALA A 164 -0.25 -10.51 19.35
C ALA A 164 0.60 -9.66 20.30
N MET A 165 0.17 -9.48 21.55
CA MET A 165 0.91 -8.71 22.55
C MET A 165 1.97 -9.52 23.31
N ALA A 166 1.92 -10.86 23.25
CA ALA A 166 2.88 -11.71 23.92
C ALA A 166 4.32 -11.50 23.41
N GLY A 167 5.21 -11.01 24.26
CA GLY A 167 6.62 -10.75 23.93
C GLY A 167 6.90 -9.38 23.32
N VAL A 168 5.88 -8.51 23.28
CA VAL A 168 6.01 -7.10 22.92
C VAL A 168 6.57 -6.32 24.11
N SER A 169 7.50 -5.41 23.84
CA SER A 169 8.05 -4.49 24.83
C SER A 169 8.43 -3.19 24.13
N SER A 170 8.17 -2.06 24.78
CA SER A 170 8.52 -0.76 24.23
C SER A 170 10.03 -0.61 24.07
N SER A 171 10.44 -0.18 22.89
CA SER A 171 11.83 0.13 22.55
C SER A 171 11.85 1.11 21.39
N ASP A 172 12.84 2.00 21.35
CA ASP A 172 13.10 2.85 20.17
C ASP A 172 14.05 2.13 19.18
N TRP A 173 13.74 0.86 18.89
CA TRP A 173 14.68 -0.06 18.22
C TRP A 173 15.01 0.37 16.79
N LEU A 174 14.07 1.00 16.07
CA LEU A 174 14.32 1.47 14.71
C LEU A 174 15.41 2.55 14.70
N ALA A 175 15.34 3.51 15.63
CA ALA A 175 16.34 4.55 15.79
C ALA A 175 17.69 3.96 16.24
N GLN A 176 17.68 3.03 17.20
CA GLN A 176 18.89 2.40 17.72
C GLN A 176 19.62 1.57 16.66
N ASN A 177 18.89 0.83 15.83
CA ASN A 177 19.48 -0.12 14.87
C ASN A 177 19.74 0.52 13.52
N PHE A 178 18.81 1.32 13.01
CA PHE A 178 18.83 1.88 11.66
C PHE A 178 19.11 3.38 11.59
N GLY A 179 19.00 4.12 12.69
CA GLY A 179 19.21 5.57 12.70
C GLY A 179 18.03 6.37 12.12
N VAL A 180 16.83 5.79 12.14
CA VAL A 180 15.60 6.40 11.61
C VAL A 180 14.44 6.20 12.59
N ARG A 181 13.50 7.15 12.61
CA ARG A 181 12.22 7.04 13.29
C ARG A 181 11.10 7.59 12.41
N PHE A 182 9.97 6.89 12.33
CA PHE A 182 8.75 7.46 11.77
C PHE A 182 8.20 8.53 12.73
N ARG A 183 7.97 9.74 12.24
CA ARG A 183 7.46 10.85 13.07
C ARG A 183 5.94 10.76 13.16
N TYR A 184 5.37 11.52 14.08
CA TYR A 184 3.93 11.52 14.34
C TYR A 184 3.14 12.49 13.47
N ASN A 185 3.80 13.22 12.57
CA ASN A 185 3.11 14.21 11.75
C ASN A 185 2.23 13.53 10.70
N ALA A 186 1.25 14.29 10.22
CA ALA A 186 0.28 13.86 9.23
C ALA A 186 0.06 15.02 8.26
N LEU A 187 0.70 14.90 7.10
CA LEU A 187 0.69 15.87 6.01
C LEU A 187 -0.39 15.46 5.01
N GLY A 188 -1.12 16.42 4.47
CA GLY A 188 -2.17 16.17 3.48
C GLY A 188 -1.62 15.83 2.10
N ASP A 189 -2.48 15.97 1.09
CA ASP A 189 -2.11 15.70 -0.29
C ASP A 189 -1.02 16.66 -0.78
N LEU A 190 0.09 16.11 -1.27
CA LEU A 190 1.20 16.89 -1.81
C LEU A 190 2.01 16.10 -2.84
N ASN A 191 2.60 16.84 -3.78
CA ASN A 191 3.63 16.31 -4.67
C ASN A 191 4.96 17.00 -4.35
N THR A 192 6.06 16.27 -4.47
CA THR A 192 7.39 16.81 -4.18
C THR A 192 8.42 16.45 -5.22
N SER A 193 9.17 17.45 -5.67
CA SER A 193 10.38 17.33 -6.47
C SER A 193 11.65 17.55 -5.64
N ASN A 194 11.54 17.64 -4.31
CA ASN A 194 12.67 17.80 -3.40
C ASN A 194 13.41 16.46 -3.20
N LEU A 195 14.13 16.08 -4.25
CA LEU A 195 14.82 14.80 -4.39
C LEU A 195 16.33 15.01 -4.22
N VAL A 196 16.96 14.12 -3.45
CA VAL A 196 18.42 14.03 -3.43
C VAL A 196 18.89 13.52 -4.80
N SER A 197 20.01 14.05 -5.31
CA SER A 197 20.53 13.64 -6.62
C SER A 197 20.76 12.13 -6.72
N SER A 198 20.73 11.59 -7.95
CA SER A 198 20.96 10.16 -8.21
C SER A 198 22.26 9.65 -7.58
N ASP A 199 23.36 10.38 -7.69
CA ASP A 199 24.66 9.92 -7.16
C ASP A 199 24.66 9.84 -5.62
N GLU A 200 24.04 10.83 -4.97
CA GLU A 200 23.89 10.90 -3.51
C GLU A 200 22.78 9.99 -2.95
N SER A 201 22.02 9.33 -3.83
CA SER A 201 20.96 8.37 -3.49
C SER A 201 21.21 6.98 -4.07
N PHE A 202 22.45 6.65 -4.48
CA PHE A 202 22.81 5.36 -5.04
C PHE A 202 21.99 4.93 -6.28
N GLY A 203 21.54 5.91 -7.07
CA GLY A 203 20.73 5.72 -8.27
C GLY A 203 19.24 5.61 -8.00
N ILE A 204 18.78 5.71 -6.76
CA ILE A 204 17.37 5.54 -6.41
C ILE A 204 16.49 6.62 -7.07
N THR A 205 16.93 7.88 -7.04
CA THR A 205 16.17 9.00 -7.64
C THR A 205 16.43 9.17 -9.14
N LYS A 206 17.12 8.23 -9.80
CA LYS A 206 17.45 8.35 -11.22
C LYS A 206 16.19 8.40 -12.09
N GLY A 207 16.01 9.53 -12.77
CA GLY A 207 14.89 9.78 -13.67
C GLY A 207 13.55 10.01 -12.98
N VAL A 208 13.54 10.13 -11.65
CA VAL A 208 12.38 10.54 -10.85
C VAL A 208 12.38 12.07 -10.81
N LYS A 209 11.26 12.70 -11.15
CA LYS A 209 11.08 14.15 -11.11
C LYS A 209 10.20 14.58 -9.95
N SER A 210 9.21 13.76 -9.62
CA SER A 210 8.21 14.05 -8.60
C SER A 210 7.68 12.75 -8.00
N VAL A 211 7.24 12.81 -6.74
CA VAL A 211 6.46 11.75 -6.10
C VAL A 211 5.29 12.35 -5.33
N SER A 212 4.20 11.60 -5.22
CA SER A 212 3.00 12.00 -4.48
C SER A 212 3.04 11.56 -3.01
N MET A 213 2.18 12.15 -2.20
CA MET A 213 1.87 11.78 -0.83
C MET A 213 0.39 12.07 -0.58
N HIS A 214 -0.27 11.16 0.13
CA HIS A 214 -1.67 11.27 0.57
C HIS A 214 -1.76 10.92 2.06
N ALA A 215 -1.95 11.95 2.89
CA ALA A 215 -2.07 11.81 4.34
C ALA A 215 -0.81 11.36 5.11
N GLY A 216 0.37 11.20 4.49
CA GLY A 216 1.53 10.56 5.10
C GLY A 216 2.27 11.27 6.24
N SER A 217 3.25 10.56 6.82
CA SER A 217 4.23 11.06 7.79
C SER A 217 5.60 11.34 7.17
N THR A 218 6.44 12.03 7.95
CA THR A 218 7.87 12.15 7.68
C THR A 218 8.70 11.29 8.63
N LEU A 219 10.00 11.22 8.37
CA LEU A 219 10.98 10.43 9.06
C LEU A 219 12.05 11.35 9.67
N ALA A 220 12.42 11.05 10.91
CA ALA A 220 13.56 11.66 11.55
C ALA A 220 14.82 10.83 11.29
N ILE A 221 15.88 11.48 10.85
CA ILE A 221 17.22 10.90 10.85
C ILE A 221 17.79 11.08 12.26
N THR A 222 17.97 9.99 13.00
CA THR A 222 18.50 9.99 14.37
C THR A 222 19.99 9.68 14.42
N ASP A 223 20.52 8.91 13.45
CA ASP A 223 21.95 8.69 13.26
C ASP A 223 22.33 8.85 11.77
N PRO A 224 22.87 10.01 11.37
CA PRO A 224 23.26 10.27 9.99
C PRO A 224 24.40 9.40 9.47
N LYS A 225 25.12 8.68 10.34
CA LYS A 225 26.14 7.72 9.89
C LYS A 225 25.49 6.45 9.36
N LYS A 226 24.30 6.10 9.83
CA LYS A 226 23.53 4.92 9.41
C LYS A 226 22.50 5.24 8.34
N ALA A 227 21.81 6.37 8.48
CA ALA A 227 20.67 6.72 7.64
C ALA A 227 20.74 8.11 7.04
N LYS A 228 19.99 8.30 5.96
CA LYS A 228 19.86 9.60 5.28
C LYS A 228 18.51 9.70 4.57
N GLY A 229 17.98 10.91 4.46
CA GLY A 229 16.80 11.18 3.63
C GLY A 229 17.19 11.25 2.15
N ILE A 230 16.31 10.78 1.27
CA ILE A 230 16.48 10.84 -0.19
C ILE A 230 15.34 11.55 -0.91
N VAL A 231 14.17 11.65 -0.26
CA VAL A 231 13.04 12.48 -0.70
C VAL A 231 12.58 13.29 0.50
N TYR A 232 12.27 14.56 0.28
CA TYR A 232 11.77 15.49 1.28
C TYR A 232 10.47 16.12 0.78
N THR A 233 9.70 16.69 1.68
CA THR A 233 8.49 17.44 1.31
C THR A 233 8.89 18.78 0.65
N PRO A 234 7.95 19.51 0.03
CA PRO A 234 8.21 20.86 -0.46
C PRO A 234 8.67 21.78 0.69
N ASP A 235 9.51 22.77 0.40
CA ASP A 235 9.86 23.79 1.38
C ASP A 235 8.66 24.72 1.66
N HIS A 236 8.66 25.37 2.82
CA HIS A 236 7.68 26.39 3.21
C HIS A 236 6.22 25.91 3.24
N LEU A 237 6.01 24.66 3.70
CA LEU A 237 4.66 24.16 3.96
C LEU A 237 3.97 24.99 5.05
N GLY A 238 2.78 25.48 4.74
CA GLY A 238 1.88 26.14 5.69
C GLY A 238 0.83 25.19 6.24
N ASN A 239 -0.07 25.72 7.08
CA ASN A 239 -1.15 24.95 7.70
C ASN A 239 -2.13 24.29 6.71
N ASN A 240 -2.16 24.73 5.45
CA ASN A 240 -2.95 24.10 4.39
C ASN A 240 -2.39 22.75 3.93
N ALA A 241 -1.13 22.44 4.23
CA ALA A 241 -0.52 21.14 3.99
C ALA A 241 -0.73 20.16 5.15
N LYS A 242 -1.38 20.56 6.24
CA LYS A 242 -1.81 19.67 7.32
C LYS A 242 -2.96 18.79 6.81
N TRP A 243 -2.90 17.48 7.06
CA TRP A 243 -4.04 16.60 6.80
C TRP A 243 -5.22 16.98 7.70
N SER A 244 -6.45 17.00 7.16
CA SER A 244 -7.62 17.52 7.89
C SER A 244 -7.95 16.78 9.19
N HIS A 245 -7.52 15.52 9.30
CA HIS A 245 -7.73 14.67 10.49
C HIS A 245 -6.47 14.52 11.35
N ALA A 246 -5.40 15.25 11.04
CA ALA A 246 -4.20 15.28 11.87
C ALA A 246 -4.53 15.83 13.26
N VAL A 247 -4.16 15.05 14.27
CA VAL A 247 -4.54 15.26 15.68
C VAL A 247 -3.65 16.25 16.43
N ASP A 248 -2.59 16.75 15.78
CA ASP A 248 -1.72 17.81 16.28
C ASP A 248 -1.43 18.87 15.20
N GLN A 249 -0.24 19.47 15.16
CA GLN A 249 0.11 20.51 14.18
C GLN A 249 0.13 19.98 12.74
N GLY A 250 0.36 18.68 12.52
CA GLY A 250 0.45 18.03 11.20
C GLY A 250 1.65 18.46 10.33
N VAL A 251 2.04 19.73 10.36
CA VAL A 251 3.31 20.25 9.82
C VAL A 251 4.14 20.71 11.01
N TYR A 252 5.34 20.15 11.20
CA TYR A 252 6.13 20.40 12.41
C TYR A 252 7.15 21.53 12.25
N ASN A 253 7.85 21.56 11.11
CA ASN A 253 9.01 22.43 10.88
C ASN A 253 8.92 23.19 9.53
N GLY A 254 7.73 23.24 8.91
CA GLY A 254 7.47 24.07 7.74
C GLY A 254 7.96 23.48 6.42
N GLY A 255 8.10 22.15 6.32
CA GLY A 255 8.47 21.46 5.09
C GLY A 255 9.97 21.26 4.87
N GLY A 256 10.31 20.72 3.69
CA GLY A 256 11.68 20.51 3.26
C GLY A 256 12.48 19.57 4.16
N LYS A 257 13.80 19.79 4.22
CA LYS A 257 14.69 19.01 5.09
C LYS A 257 14.43 19.26 6.58
N ALA A 258 13.91 20.42 6.95
CA ALA A 258 13.61 20.75 8.33
C ALA A 258 12.46 19.88 8.86
N GLU A 259 11.46 19.59 8.02
CA GLU A 259 10.35 18.65 8.30
C GLU A 259 10.81 17.19 8.41
N GLY A 260 12.06 16.87 8.07
CA GLY A 260 12.49 15.47 7.99
C GLY A 260 12.20 14.84 6.63
N ALA A 261 12.73 13.64 6.45
CA ALA A 261 12.64 12.96 5.16
C ALA A 261 11.22 12.44 4.93
N TYR A 262 10.74 12.46 3.70
CA TYR A 262 9.57 11.68 3.32
C TYR A 262 9.95 10.22 3.02
N ILE A 263 11.12 10.02 2.41
CA ILE A 263 11.70 8.70 2.16
C ILE A 263 13.15 8.72 2.60
N ALA A 264 13.54 7.72 3.39
CA ALA A 264 14.90 7.56 3.90
C ALA A 264 15.47 6.18 3.57
N ILE A 265 16.80 6.08 3.62
CA ILE A 265 17.54 4.84 3.46
C ILE A 265 18.57 4.68 4.57
N ALA A 266 18.93 3.44 4.89
CA ALA A 266 20.01 3.12 5.79
C ALA A 266 20.91 2.01 5.26
N LYS A 267 22.17 2.02 5.72
CA LYS A 267 23.12 0.90 5.59
C LYS A 267 23.51 0.43 6.99
N VAL A 268 23.30 -0.87 7.26
CA VAL A 268 23.56 -1.47 8.58
C VAL A 268 24.19 -2.84 8.38
N GLY A 269 25.42 -3.02 8.88
CA GLY A 269 26.16 -4.25 8.68
C GLY A 269 26.36 -4.52 7.18
N LYS A 270 25.99 -5.69 6.68
CA LYS A 270 26.10 -6.02 5.24
C LYS A 270 24.84 -5.68 4.44
N GLY A 271 23.80 -5.20 5.11
CA GLY A 271 22.48 -5.02 4.53
C GLY A 271 22.05 -3.57 4.43
N LYS A 272 20.81 -3.40 3.99
CA LYS A 272 20.20 -2.10 3.70
C LYS A 272 18.77 -2.02 4.21
N ALA A 273 18.31 -0.81 4.46
CA ALA A 273 16.92 -0.55 4.74
C ALA A 273 16.42 0.66 3.94
N ALA A 274 15.13 0.67 3.63
CA ALA A 274 14.40 1.81 3.12
C ALA A 274 13.15 2.05 3.98
N PHE A 275 12.73 3.31 4.07
CA PHE A 275 11.63 3.76 4.91
C PHE A 275 10.78 4.75 4.13
N ILE A 276 9.48 4.49 4.02
CA ILE A 276 8.51 5.31 3.29
C ILE A 276 7.41 5.71 4.29
N GLY A 277 7.21 7.01 4.49
CA GLY A 277 6.27 7.53 5.50
C GLY A 277 4.79 7.52 5.09
N ASP A 278 4.47 7.01 3.91
CA ASP A 278 3.12 6.95 3.35
C ASP A 278 2.97 5.71 2.48
N SER A 279 2.01 4.86 2.81
CA SER A 279 1.67 3.67 2.04
C SER A 279 0.96 4.00 0.73
N SER A 280 0.25 5.12 0.66
CA SER A 280 -0.54 5.53 -0.50
C SER A 280 0.31 5.67 -1.76
N LEU A 281 1.58 6.11 -1.63
CA LEU A 281 2.55 6.16 -2.73
C LEU A 281 2.79 4.80 -3.40
N VAL A 282 2.58 3.71 -2.66
CA VAL A 282 2.80 2.32 -3.08
C VAL A 282 1.50 1.63 -3.46
N GLU A 283 0.37 2.10 -2.95
CA GLU A 283 -0.94 1.47 -3.14
C GLU A 283 -1.42 1.46 -4.61
N ASP A 284 -2.29 0.50 -4.91
CA ASP A 284 -3.07 0.38 -6.13
C ASP A 284 -4.57 0.17 -5.82
N SER A 285 -5.40 0.19 -6.86
CA SER A 285 -6.86 0.00 -6.76
C SER A 285 -7.33 -1.47 -6.73
N SER A 286 -6.70 -2.35 -5.94
CA SER A 286 -7.07 -3.78 -5.89
C SER A 286 -7.33 -4.39 -4.49
N PRO A 287 -8.15 -3.77 -3.61
CA PRO A 287 -8.52 -4.42 -2.36
C PRO A 287 -9.22 -5.78 -2.62
N LYS A 288 -8.81 -6.79 -1.86
CA LYS A 288 -9.23 -8.19 -1.97
C LYS A 288 -10.18 -8.62 -0.85
N TYR A 289 -10.02 -8.05 0.34
CA TYR A 289 -10.76 -8.43 1.54
C TYR A 289 -11.69 -7.31 2.02
N LEU A 290 -12.70 -7.69 2.79
CA LEU A 290 -13.55 -6.75 3.51
C LEU A 290 -12.89 -6.35 4.84
N ARG A 291 -13.32 -5.23 5.40
CA ARG A 291 -12.86 -4.80 6.73
C ARG A 291 -13.19 -5.86 7.79
N GLU A 292 -12.23 -6.18 8.65
CA GLU A 292 -12.40 -7.16 9.74
C GLU A 292 -13.39 -6.71 10.83
N ASP A 293 -13.53 -5.40 11.05
CA ASP A 293 -14.40 -4.82 12.09
C ASP A 293 -15.87 -4.75 11.68
N THR A 294 -16.15 -4.54 10.39
CA THR A 294 -17.49 -4.14 9.90
C THR A 294 -17.96 -4.90 8.67
N GLY A 295 -17.08 -5.65 8.00
CA GLY A 295 -17.39 -6.33 6.73
C GLY A 295 -17.64 -5.37 5.56
N LYS A 296 -17.30 -4.07 5.70
CA LYS A 296 -17.46 -3.11 4.62
C LYS A 296 -16.34 -3.25 3.57
N THR A 297 -16.64 -2.86 2.35
CA THR A 297 -15.66 -2.77 1.27
C THR A 297 -14.59 -1.72 1.58
N LYS A 298 -13.37 -2.01 1.16
CA LYS A 298 -12.20 -1.16 1.31
C LYS A 298 -12.06 -0.18 0.14
N LYS A 299 -11.31 0.90 0.38
CA LYS A 299 -11.01 1.94 -0.61
C LYS A 299 -9.52 2.23 -0.51
N THR A 300 -8.81 2.02 -1.61
CA THR A 300 -7.38 2.28 -1.74
C THR A 300 -7.13 3.47 -2.64
N TYR A 301 -5.88 3.94 -2.65
CA TYR A 301 -5.38 4.98 -3.55
C TYR A 301 -4.50 4.34 -4.63
N ASP A 302 -4.62 4.72 -5.89
CA ASP A 302 -3.76 4.18 -6.96
C ASP A 302 -2.45 4.97 -7.10
N GLY A 303 -1.78 5.21 -5.98
CA GLY A 303 -0.60 6.05 -5.92
C GLY A 303 0.62 5.44 -6.63
N PHE A 304 0.68 4.12 -6.81
CA PHE A 304 1.74 3.50 -7.59
C PHE A 304 1.88 4.10 -9.01
N LYS A 305 0.75 4.50 -9.61
CA LYS A 305 0.69 5.09 -10.96
C LYS A 305 0.82 6.61 -11.00
N GLU A 306 0.90 7.26 -9.84
CA GLU A 306 1.02 8.70 -9.74
C GLU A 306 2.47 9.15 -9.88
N GLU A 307 2.64 10.36 -10.43
CA GLU A 307 3.95 10.98 -10.63
C GLU A 307 4.98 9.99 -11.21
N ASP A 308 6.15 9.84 -10.55
CA ASP A 308 7.16 8.84 -10.90
C ASP A 308 7.30 7.76 -9.79
N ASN A 309 6.23 7.50 -9.02
CA ASN A 309 6.24 6.61 -7.85
C ASN A 309 6.71 5.19 -8.20
N ALA A 310 6.13 4.58 -9.25
CA ALA A 310 6.56 3.29 -9.76
C ALA A 310 8.06 3.25 -10.11
N GLN A 311 8.58 4.31 -10.72
CA GLN A 311 9.99 4.39 -11.11
C GLN A 311 10.90 4.47 -9.88
N LEU A 312 10.54 5.30 -8.89
CA LEU A 312 11.26 5.37 -7.62
C LEU A 312 11.30 4.00 -6.92
N LEU A 313 10.15 3.35 -6.80
CA LEU A 313 10.01 2.04 -6.14
C LEU A 313 10.80 0.95 -6.87
N ASN A 314 10.82 0.96 -8.20
CA ASN A 314 11.64 0.05 -9.00
C ASN A 314 13.14 0.27 -8.77
N ASN A 315 13.59 1.53 -8.78
CA ASN A 315 14.98 1.86 -8.52
C ASN A 315 15.39 1.47 -7.08
N LEU A 316 14.50 1.68 -6.11
CA LEU A 316 14.69 1.31 -4.72
C LEU A 316 14.87 -0.21 -4.55
N THR A 317 13.96 -1.01 -5.13
CA THR A 317 14.07 -2.48 -5.13
C THR A 317 15.37 -2.94 -5.79
N SER A 318 15.72 -2.36 -6.94
CA SER A 318 16.97 -2.66 -7.63
C SER A 318 18.19 -2.37 -6.75
N TRP A 319 18.23 -1.22 -6.08
CA TRP A 319 19.31 -0.89 -5.15
C TRP A 319 19.37 -1.86 -3.98
N LEU A 320 18.25 -2.17 -3.33
CA LEU A 320 18.17 -3.09 -2.18
C LEU A 320 18.62 -4.51 -2.53
N SER A 321 18.39 -4.96 -3.77
CA SER A 321 18.76 -6.30 -4.23
C SER A 321 20.26 -6.51 -4.44
N LYS A 322 21.02 -5.43 -4.61
CA LYS A 322 22.47 -5.49 -4.84
C LYS A 322 23.16 -5.75 -3.51
N LYS A 323 23.82 -6.88 -3.34
CA LYS A 323 24.67 -7.11 -2.16
C LYS A 323 25.85 -6.15 -2.19
N GLU A 324 26.18 -5.58 -1.04
CA GLU A 324 27.36 -4.73 -0.85
C GLU A 324 27.94 -4.95 0.54
N SER A 325 29.20 -4.57 0.75
CA SER A 325 29.91 -4.76 2.02
C SER A 325 30.11 -3.45 2.80
N THR A 326 29.54 -2.34 2.32
CA THR A 326 29.67 -1.03 2.94
C THR A 326 28.91 -0.99 4.26
N PRO A 327 29.58 -0.89 5.43
CA PRO A 327 28.95 -1.16 6.72
C PRO A 327 27.93 -0.12 7.17
N ASN A 328 28.04 1.11 6.66
CA ASN A 328 27.20 2.26 6.98
C ASN A 328 27.43 3.39 5.96
N LEU A 329 26.62 4.46 6.01
CA LEU A 329 26.71 5.57 5.07
C LEU A 329 28.02 6.36 5.20
N ALA A 330 28.60 6.46 6.40
CA ALA A 330 29.89 7.13 6.61
C ALA A 330 31.07 6.48 5.85
N LYS A 331 30.89 5.25 5.35
CA LYS A 331 31.86 4.54 4.50
C LYS A 331 31.46 4.45 3.03
N SER A 332 30.36 5.09 2.63
CA SER A 332 29.77 4.92 1.31
C SER A 332 30.12 6.02 0.29
N GLY A 333 30.83 7.06 0.72
CA GLY A 333 31.26 8.17 -0.15
C GLY A 333 30.20 9.25 -0.40
N VAL A 334 28.95 9.05 0.03
CA VAL A 334 27.89 10.06 -0.05
C VAL A 334 28.01 11.10 1.07
N LYS A 335 27.44 12.27 0.85
CA LYS A 335 27.27 13.30 1.87
C LYS A 335 26.28 12.82 2.93
N LEU A 336 26.72 12.81 4.19
CA LEU A 336 25.86 12.52 5.32
C LEU A 336 24.85 13.66 5.52
N ASP A 337 23.63 13.29 5.93
CA ASP A 337 22.65 14.28 6.39
C ASP A 337 23.02 14.79 7.79
N LYS A 338 22.18 15.69 8.31
CA LYS A 338 22.21 16.08 9.72
C LYS A 338 21.10 15.33 10.44
N ALA A 339 21.25 15.17 11.76
CA ALA A 339 20.15 14.66 12.57
C ALA A 339 18.96 15.63 12.46
N THR A 340 17.76 15.08 12.32
CA THR A 340 16.53 15.88 12.28
C THR A 340 16.35 16.56 13.63
N VAL A 341 16.00 17.86 13.61
CA VAL A 341 15.66 18.59 14.84
C VAL A 341 14.25 18.17 15.25
N LEU A 342 14.15 17.58 16.44
CA LEU A 342 12.91 17.06 17.00
C LEU A 342 12.35 18.01 18.05
N HIS A 343 11.02 18.08 18.10
CA HIS A 343 10.30 18.64 19.24
C HIS A 343 10.40 17.72 20.45
N ASP A 344 10.21 18.27 21.66
CA ASP A 344 10.31 17.48 22.90
C ASP A 344 9.30 16.32 22.93
N PHE A 345 8.09 16.52 22.40
CA PHE A 345 7.05 15.49 22.37
C PHE A 345 7.35 14.35 21.39
N GLU A 346 8.35 14.49 20.52
CA GLU A 346 8.81 13.45 19.60
C GLU A 346 9.88 12.54 20.24
N GLN A 347 10.31 12.87 21.46
CA GLN A 347 11.10 11.96 22.28
C GLN A 347 10.15 10.92 22.89
N PRO A 348 10.41 9.61 22.72
CA PRO A 348 9.48 8.56 23.14
C PRO A 348 8.97 8.71 24.58
N GLN A 349 9.89 9.00 25.51
CA GLN A 349 9.63 9.11 26.94
C GLN A 349 8.80 10.35 27.32
N ASN A 350 8.85 11.39 26.49
CA ASN A 350 8.18 12.68 26.73
C ASN A 350 6.91 12.83 25.88
N SER A 351 6.65 11.88 25.00
CA SER A 351 5.49 11.90 24.13
C SER A 351 4.20 11.79 24.93
N THR A 352 3.13 12.38 24.41
CA THR A 352 1.77 12.30 24.97
C THR A 352 0.79 11.99 23.84
N GLU A 353 -0.27 11.25 24.15
CA GLU A 353 -1.42 11.06 23.27
C GLU A 353 -2.18 12.40 23.16
N PRO A 354 -2.24 13.04 21.98
CA PRO A 354 -2.92 14.32 21.82
C PRO A 354 -4.45 14.16 21.81
N GLN A 355 -4.93 12.97 21.48
CA GLN A 355 -6.34 12.57 21.52
C GLN A 355 -6.45 11.18 22.15
N LYS A 356 -7.67 10.78 22.51
CA LYS A 356 -7.91 9.46 23.08
C LYS A 356 -7.78 8.40 21.99
N GLU A 357 -6.98 7.38 22.24
CA GLU A 357 -6.87 6.19 21.40
C GLU A 357 -7.67 4.99 21.98
N PRO A 358 -8.22 4.10 21.13
CA PRO A 358 -8.26 4.24 19.67
C PRO A 358 -9.21 5.39 19.30
N TRP A 359 -8.94 6.04 18.16
CA TRP A 359 -9.72 7.20 17.67
C TRP A 359 -11.22 6.96 17.51
N SER A 360 -11.66 5.71 17.51
CA SER A 360 -13.07 5.34 17.67
C SER A 360 -13.23 4.07 18.49
N GLN A 361 -14.40 3.93 19.13
CA GLN A 361 -14.73 2.72 19.86
C GLN A 361 -14.85 1.53 18.89
N PRO A 362 -14.15 0.39 19.14
CA PRO A 362 -14.36 -0.83 18.39
C PRO A 362 -15.83 -1.25 18.35
N PRO A 363 -16.36 -1.71 17.19
CA PRO A 363 -17.70 -2.27 17.10
C PRO A 363 -17.94 -3.37 18.14
N GLU A 364 -19.18 -3.50 18.61
CA GLU A 364 -19.54 -4.53 19.59
C GLU A 364 -19.21 -5.93 19.07
N GLY A 365 -18.48 -6.71 19.89
CA GLY A 365 -18.09 -8.08 19.57
C GLY A 365 -16.91 -8.22 18.60
N TYR A 366 -16.30 -7.12 18.14
CA TYR A 366 -15.05 -7.15 17.38
C TYR A 366 -13.85 -7.08 18.33
N HIS A 367 -12.92 -8.01 18.17
CA HIS A 367 -11.65 -8.04 18.89
C HIS A 367 -10.53 -8.22 17.88
N TRP A 368 -9.70 -7.18 17.68
CA TRP A 368 -8.61 -7.16 16.69
C TRP A 368 -7.61 -8.32 16.82
N TYR A 369 -7.50 -8.90 18.01
CA TYR A 369 -6.60 -10.01 18.32
C TYR A 369 -7.24 -11.40 18.21
N ASP A 370 -8.53 -11.50 17.84
CA ASP A 370 -9.25 -12.77 17.71
C ASP A 370 -10.00 -12.85 16.38
N ARG A 371 -9.43 -13.59 15.43
CA ARG A 371 -9.99 -13.78 14.08
C ARG A 371 -11.36 -14.45 14.05
N SER A 372 -11.77 -15.15 15.12
CA SER A 372 -13.13 -15.69 15.20
C SER A 372 -14.20 -14.60 15.30
N THR A 373 -13.80 -13.40 15.71
CA THR A 373 -14.67 -12.24 15.88
C THR A 373 -14.82 -11.44 14.59
N PHE A 374 -13.90 -11.62 13.64
CA PHE A 374 -13.84 -10.85 12.41
C PHE A 374 -15.10 -11.02 11.56
N ALA A 375 -15.43 -9.98 10.80
CA ALA A 375 -16.59 -9.98 9.92
C ALA A 375 -16.40 -10.94 8.72
N PRO A 376 -17.47 -11.55 8.20
CA PRO A 376 -17.39 -12.39 6.99
C PRO A 376 -16.73 -11.66 5.82
N GLY A 377 -15.91 -12.38 5.04
CA GLY A 377 -15.19 -11.83 3.88
C GLY A 377 -13.92 -11.04 4.21
N SER A 378 -13.60 -10.85 5.50
CA SER A 378 -12.28 -10.35 5.92
C SER A 378 -11.22 -11.45 5.93
N TYR A 379 -9.95 -11.05 5.89
CA TYR A 379 -8.84 -11.99 5.94
C TYR A 379 -8.80 -12.76 7.27
N GLY A 380 -8.74 -14.08 7.19
CA GLY A 380 -8.66 -14.94 8.39
C GLY A 380 -9.99 -15.18 9.11
N SER A 381 -11.11 -14.59 8.66
CA SER A 381 -12.44 -14.91 9.21
C SER A 381 -12.85 -16.34 8.89
N THR A 382 -13.33 -17.07 9.90
CA THR A 382 -13.93 -18.41 9.74
C THR A 382 -15.43 -18.35 9.45
N LYS A 383 -16.04 -17.17 9.57
CA LYS A 383 -17.47 -16.99 9.28
C LYS A 383 -17.68 -17.07 7.78
N SER A 384 -18.44 -18.08 7.36
CA SER A 384 -18.91 -18.18 5.98
C SER A 384 -19.79 -16.98 5.65
N THR A 385 -19.59 -16.41 4.47
CA THR A 385 -20.55 -15.53 3.81
C THR A 385 -21.78 -16.37 3.44
N LYS A 386 -22.63 -16.76 4.40
CA LYS A 386 -23.86 -17.52 4.08
C LYS A 386 -24.77 -16.65 3.20
N ASP A 387 -24.93 -17.06 1.94
CA ASP A 387 -26.00 -16.69 0.99
C ASP A 387 -26.51 -15.23 1.01
N ASP A 388 -25.58 -14.28 1.00
CA ASP A 388 -25.74 -13.07 0.19
C ASP A 388 -24.71 -13.20 -0.94
N GLY A 389 -25.18 -13.62 -2.11
CA GLY A 389 -24.39 -14.22 -3.19
C GLY A 389 -23.02 -13.58 -3.45
N ASP A 390 -22.02 -14.46 -3.59
CA ASP A 390 -20.64 -14.24 -4.03
C ASP A 390 -20.37 -12.86 -4.65
N LYS A 391 -19.61 -12.04 -3.92
CA LYS A 391 -18.69 -11.09 -4.53
C LYS A 391 -17.32 -11.25 -3.89
N GLN A 392 -16.49 -12.11 -4.49
CA GLN A 392 -15.06 -11.86 -4.52
C GLN A 392 -14.83 -10.52 -5.25
N PRO A 393 -14.15 -9.53 -4.66
CA PRO A 393 -13.63 -8.40 -5.41
C PRO A 393 -12.37 -8.89 -6.14
N GLY A 394 -12.44 -8.97 -7.47
CA GLY A 394 -11.26 -9.36 -8.25
C GLY A 394 -11.51 -10.03 -9.59
N ASP A 395 -12.76 -10.27 -9.99
CA ASP A 395 -13.15 -10.48 -11.40
C ASP A 395 -14.67 -10.67 -11.47
N GLN A 396 -15.42 -9.67 -11.94
CA GLN A 396 -16.85 -9.86 -12.30
C GLN A 396 -17.26 -8.95 -13.47
N PRO A 397 -18.10 -9.47 -14.39
CA PRO A 397 -18.12 -9.10 -15.80
C PRO A 397 -18.63 -7.68 -16.07
N ALA A 398 -18.07 -7.06 -17.11
CA ALA A 398 -18.49 -5.75 -17.58
C ALA A 398 -19.96 -5.77 -18.02
N VAL A 399 -20.79 -4.92 -17.42
CA VAL A 399 -22.09 -4.53 -18.01
C VAL A 399 -21.78 -3.75 -19.27
N GLN A 400 -21.82 -4.38 -20.44
CA GLN A 400 -21.41 -3.74 -21.69
C GLN A 400 -22.53 -2.88 -22.33
N ASN A 401 -23.81 -3.19 -22.06
CA ASN A 401 -24.94 -2.52 -22.73
C ASN A 401 -26.03 -2.01 -21.77
N VAL A 402 -26.15 -0.68 -21.69
CA VAL A 402 -27.21 0.06 -21.01
C VAL A 402 -27.88 0.98 -22.02
N ALA A 403 -29.20 0.95 -22.11
CA ALA A 403 -30.01 1.85 -22.93
C ALA A 403 -31.09 2.55 -22.10
N PHE A 404 -31.21 3.87 -22.28
CA PHE A 404 -32.24 4.68 -21.65
C PHE A 404 -33.37 4.97 -22.63
N ALA A 405 -34.59 4.61 -22.29
CA ALA A 405 -35.79 5.03 -23.00
C ALA A 405 -36.45 6.17 -22.22
N ILE A 406 -36.41 7.36 -22.82
CA ILE A 406 -36.91 8.62 -22.25
C ILE A 406 -37.93 9.23 -23.23
N PRO A 407 -39.07 9.76 -22.76
CA PRO A 407 -40.03 10.47 -23.61
C PRO A 407 -39.39 11.68 -24.31
N LYS A 408 -39.84 11.99 -25.53
CA LYS A 408 -39.27 13.09 -26.33
C LYS A 408 -39.66 14.48 -25.84
N ASP A 409 -40.82 14.61 -25.19
CA ASP A 409 -41.40 15.90 -24.81
C ASP A 409 -41.42 16.10 -23.27
N VAL A 410 -40.27 15.95 -22.63
CA VAL A 410 -40.14 16.15 -21.17
C VAL A 410 -40.16 17.63 -20.83
N GLN A 411 -41.12 18.04 -20.00
CA GLN A 411 -41.22 19.39 -19.43
C GLN A 411 -40.64 19.45 -18.02
N ALA A 412 -39.98 20.57 -17.69
CA ALA A 412 -39.45 20.79 -16.36
C ALA A 412 -40.57 20.70 -15.29
N ASN A 413 -40.23 20.14 -14.14
CA ASN A 413 -41.08 19.91 -12.97
C ASN A 413 -42.33 19.02 -13.21
N THR A 414 -42.45 18.41 -14.39
CA THR A 414 -43.52 17.47 -14.72
C THR A 414 -43.00 16.03 -14.61
N PRO A 415 -43.68 15.12 -13.90
CA PRO A 415 -43.36 13.70 -13.89
C PRO A 415 -43.26 13.08 -15.29
N PHE A 416 -42.25 12.25 -15.51
CA PHE A 416 -42.16 11.36 -16.66
C PHE A 416 -41.52 10.04 -16.25
N ASN A 417 -41.62 9.01 -17.09
CA ASN A 417 -41.04 7.70 -16.81
C ASN A 417 -39.77 7.49 -17.63
N ILE A 418 -38.74 6.91 -17.00
CA ILE A 418 -37.51 6.46 -17.65
C ILE A 418 -37.46 4.96 -17.54
N THR A 419 -37.35 4.26 -18.67
CA THR A 419 -37.10 2.83 -18.70
C THR A 419 -35.62 2.58 -18.98
N ILE A 420 -34.96 1.85 -18.09
CA ILE A 420 -33.56 1.46 -18.22
C ILE A 420 -33.54 -0.01 -18.66
N ASN A 421 -32.97 -0.26 -19.83
CA ASN A 421 -32.78 -1.61 -20.35
C ASN A 421 -31.31 -2.01 -20.23
N LEU A 422 -31.06 -3.17 -19.65
CA LEU A 422 -29.75 -3.75 -19.44
C LEU A 422 -29.68 -5.08 -20.19
N SER A 423 -28.58 -5.34 -20.88
CA SER A 423 -28.35 -6.61 -21.59
C SER A 423 -26.92 -7.09 -21.44
N GLN A 424 -26.68 -8.35 -21.81
CA GLN A 424 -25.39 -9.05 -21.68
C GLN A 424 -24.95 -9.20 -20.22
N LEU A 425 -25.92 -9.45 -19.34
CA LEU A 425 -25.71 -9.72 -17.93
C LEU A 425 -25.67 -11.22 -17.66
N PRO A 426 -24.98 -11.69 -16.61
CA PRO A 426 -25.12 -13.06 -16.15
C PRO A 426 -26.58 -13.38 -15.79
N ALA A 427 -27.09 -14.48 -16.33
CA ALA A 427 -28.48 -14.90 -16.16
C ALA A 427 -28.83 -15.19 -14.69
N ASN A 428 -30.08 -14.92 -14.30
CA ASN A 428 -30.66 -15.22 -12.97
C ASN A 428 -29.98 -14.52 -11.78
N GLN A 429 -29.19 -13.46 -12.01
CA GLN A 429 -28.63 -12.64 -10.94
C GLN A 429 -29.57 -11.49 -10.53
N SER A 430 -29.31 -10.89 -9.36
CA SER A 430 -29.97 -9.66 -8.94
C SER A 430 -28.98 -8.49 -9.02
N LEU A 431 -29.44 -7.37 -9.56
CA LEU A 431 -28.72 -6.10 -9.57
C LEU A 431 -29.30 -5.20 -8.47
N ASP A 432 -28.45 -4.85 -7.52
CA ASP A 432 -28.74 -4.00 -6.37
C ASP A 432 -27.98 -2.68 -6.46
N ASN A 433 -28.28 -1.74 -5.54
CA ASN A 433 -27.52 -0.48 -5.38
C ASN A 433 -27.40 0.37 -6.65
N LEU A 434 -28.38 0.24 -7.55
CA LEU A 434 -28.43 1.04 -8.77
C LEU A 434 -28.88 2.46 -8.45
N LYS A 435 -28.18 3.45 -9.02
CA LYS A 435 -28.47 4.87 -8.84
C LYS A 435 -28.57 5.54 -10.20
N LEU A 436 -29.61 6.34 -10.40
CA LEU A 436 -29.81 7.14 -11.61
C LEU A 436 -29.61 8.62 -11.30
N GLY A 437 -28.91 9.34 -12.16
CA GLY A 437 -28.75 10.79 -12.07
C GLY A 437 -28.91 11.45 -13.43
N ILE A 438 -29.40 12.70 -13.43
CA ILE A 438 -29.48 13.56 -14.61
C ILE A 438 -28.84 14.91 -14.25
N TYR A 439 -27.91 15.38 -15.06
CA TYR A 439 -27.13 16.58 -14.78
C TYR A 439 -26.76 17.36 -16.05
N GLN A 440 -26.60 18.68 -15.92
CA GLN A 440 -26.13 19.55 -17.00
C GLN A 440 -24.60 19.51 -17.13
N ASP A 441 -24.07 20.04 -18.25
CA ASP A 441 -22.63 20.25 -18.41
C ASP A 441 -22.08 21.08 -17.21
N GLY A 442 -20.92 20.69 -16.66
CA GLY A 442 -20.40 21.22 -15.40
C GLY A 442 -20.88 20.50 -14.13
N GLY A 443 -21.70 19.45 -14.24
CA GLY A 443 -22.00 18.52 -13.15
C GLY A 443 -23.19 18.88 -12.25
N LYS A 444 -23.86 20.00 -12.51
CA LYS A 444 -25.06 20.45 -11.79
C LYS A 444 -26.19 19.41 -11.93
N GLN A 445 -26.57 18.78 -10.82
CA GLN A 445 -27.67 17.81 -10.79
C GLN A 445 -29.01 18.51 -10.99
N ILE A 446 -29.88 17.90 -11.78
CA ILE A 446 -31.22 18.43 -12.10
C ILE A 446 -32.33 17.39 -11.92
N GLY A 447 -31.98 16.12 -11.69
CA GLY A 447 -32.93 15.00 -11.58
C GLY A 447 -33.43 14.74 -10.16
N GLN A 448 -34.70 14.35 -10.07
CA GLN A 448 -35.35 13.79 -8.89
C GLN A 448 -36.09 12.52 -9.30
N PHE A 449 -36.12 11.49 -8.44
CA PHE A 449 -36.63 10.17 -8.81
C PHE A 449 -37.58 9.60 -7.77
N SER A 450 -38.51 8.76 -8.23
CA SER A 450 -39.58 8.18 -7.42
C SER A 450 -39.91 6.76 -7.90
N THR A 451 -39.96 5.82 -6.96
CA THR A 451 -40.34 4.42 -7.21
C THR A 451 -41.86 4.20 -7.07
N ASP A 452 -42.56 5.07 -6.34
CA ASP A 452 -44.01 5.03 -6.12
C ASP A 452 -44.79 6.02 -7.02
N GLY A 453 -44.07 6.85 -7.78
CA GLY A 453 -44.62 7.91 -8.63
C GLY A 453 -45.20 9.10 -7.88
N LYS A 454 -45.05 9.16 -6.55
CA LYS A 454 -45.65 10.18 -5.67
C LYS A 454 -44.59 10.93 -4.88
N SER A 455 -43.66 10.21 -4.27
CA SER A 455 -42.61 10.74 -3.39
C SER A 455 -41.30 10.83 -4.17
N TYR A 456 -40.85 12.05 -4.47
CA TYR A 456 -39.63 12.28 -5.23
C TYR A 456 -38.45 12.57 -4.29
N SER A 457 -37.28 12.04 -4.63
CA SER A 457 -36.02 12.32 -3.95
C SER A 457 -35.66 13.82 -4.01
N ASN A 458 -34.71 14.23 -3.17
CA ASN A 458 -33.99 15.49 -3.38
C ASN A 458 -33.26 15.47 -4.74
N ILE A 459 -32.91 16.66 -5.24
CA ILE A 459 -32.13 16.81 -6.48
C ILE A 459 -30.80 16.10 -6.31
N GLY A 460 -30.49 15.17 -7.20
CA GLY A 460 -29.29 14.34 -7.11
C GLY A 460 -29.50 12.94 -7.66
N TYR A 461 -28.71 11.98 -7.19
CA TYR A 461 -28.89 10.58 -7.56
C TYR A 461 -30.08 9.96 -6.81
N GLY A 462 -30.97 9.31 -7.54
CA GLY A 462 -32.06 8.52 -6.98
C GLY A 462 -31.75 7.02 -7.00
N SER A 463 -32.14 6.31 -5.95
CA SER A 463 -32.02 4.85 -5.87
C SER A 463 -33.06 4.15 -6.74
N LEU A 464 -32.64 3.11 -7.44
CA LEU A 464 -33.49 2.20 -8.19
C LEU A 464 -33.79 0.95 -7.34
N PRO A 465 -34.94 0.29 -7.55
CA PRO A 465 -35.23 -0.98 -6.89
C PRO A 465 -34.25 -2.06 -7.37
N THR A 466 -34.08 -3.11 -6.57
CA THR A 466 -33.35 -4.31 -6.98
C THR A 466 -34.01 -4.94 -8.22
N ILE A 467 -33.22 -5.24 -9.25
CA ILE A 467 -33.69 -5.77 -10.53
C ILE A 467 -33.22 -7.21 -10.69
N LYS A 468 -34.12 -8.13 -11.05
CA LYS A 468 -33.74 -9.50 -11.40
C LYS A 468 -33.39 -9.60 -12.89
N VAL A 469 -32.23 -10.15 -13.19
CA VAL A 469 -31.79 -10.49 -14.54
C VAL A 469 -32.48 -11.78 -14.96
N ASN A 470 -33.13 -11.76 -16.12
CA ASN A 470 -33.79 -12.95 -16.63
C ASN A 470 -32.79 -13.98 -17.18
N LYS A 471 -33.31 -15.13 -17.56
CA LYS A 471 -32.54 -16.24 -18.13
C LYS A 471 -31.76 -15.89 -19.40
N ASP A 472 -32.18 -14.83 -20.11
CA ASP A 472 -31.58 -14.38 -21.36
C ASP A 472 -30.50 -13.29 -21.13
N GLY A 473 -30.14 -13.03 -19.87
CA GLY A 473 -29.12 -12.04 -19.52
C GLY A 473 -29.57 -10.59 -19.73
N THR A 474 -30.88 -10.33 -19.63
CA THR A 474 -31.46 -9.00 -19.78
C THR A 474 -32.27 -8.60 -18.54
N ALA A 475 -32.37 -7.30 -18.30
CA ALA A 475 -33.13 -6.73 -17.20
C ALA A 475 -33.72 -5.38 -17.62
N SER A 476 -34.90 -5.04 -17.10
CA SER A 476 -35.53 -3.75 -17.36
C SER A 476 -36.15 -3.21 -16.09
N VAL A 477 -36.00 -1.91 -15.85
CA VAL A 477 -36.64 -1.20 -14.75
C VAL A 477 -37.20 0.13 -15.24
N THR A 478 -38.37 0.50 -14.74
CA THR A 478 -38.96 1.82 -15.00
C THR A 478 -39.02 2.59 -13.69
N ILE A 479 -38.57 3.84 -13.72
CA ILE A 479 -38.64 4.78 -12.59
C ILE A 479 -39.30 6.07 -13.02
N SER A 480 -40.08 6.68 -12.13
CA SER A 480 -40.62 8.02 -12.36
C SER A 480 -39.56 9.07 -12.03
N ALA A 481 -39.40 10.06 -12.89
CA ALA A 481 -38.43 11.14 -12.75
C ALA A 481 -39.10 12.50 -12.91
N LYS A 482 -38.48 13.52 -12.31
CA LYS A 482 -38.71 14.94 -12.55
C LYS A 482 -37.37 15.60 -12.79
N VAL A 483 -37.36 16.65 -13.61
CA VAL A 483 -36.18 17.50 -13.77
C VAL A 483 -36.52 18.95 -13.51
N THR A 484 -35.62 19.68 -12.88
CA THR A 484 -35.84 21.10 -12.53
C THR A 484 -35.74 22.04 -13.72
N GLU A 485 -35.15 21.58 -14.83
CA GLU A 485 -34.89 22.34 -16.05
C GLU A 485 -34.89 21.42 -17.29
N SER A 486 -34.69 21.98 -18.49
CA SER A 486 -34.74 21.23 -19.76
C SER A 486 -33.72 20.10 -19.82
N LEU A 487 -34.09 18.97 -20.44
CA LEU A 487 -33.17 17.85 -20.72
C LEU A 487 -32.20 18.14 -21.89
N LYS A 488 -32.43 19.20 -22.67
CA LYS A 488 -31.63 19.49 -23.86
C LYS A 488 -30.16 19.70 -23.47
N GLY A 489 -29.28 18.84 -23.96
CA GLY A 489 -27.85 18.89 -23.67
C GLY A 489 -27.43 18.32 -22.31
N ALA A 490 -28.38 17.84 -21.49
CA ALA A 490 -28.10 17.18 -20.23
C ALA A 490 -27.48 15.79 -20.44
N ASN A 491 -26.92 15.22 -19.37
CA ASN A 491 -26.39 13.88 -19.33
C ASN A 491 -27.21 13.03 -18.36
N ILE A 492 -27.57 11.82 -18.77
CA ILE A 492 -28.11 10.79 -17.86
C ILE A 492 -27.01 9.80 -17.52
N ARG A 493 -26.94 9.38 -16.25
CA ARG A 493 -25.93 8.42 -15.77
C ARG A 493 -26.53 7.37 -14.86
N LEU A 494 -26.27 6.11 -15.19
CA LEU A 494 -26.54 4.96 -14.33
C LEU A 494 -25.26 4.55 -13.60
N LYS A 495 -25.36 4.35 -12.29
CA LYS A 495 -24.32 3.82 -11.43
C LYS A 495 -24.78 2.56 -10.70
N GLN A 496 -23.84 1.71 -10.30
CA GLN A 496 -24.04 0.66 -9.30
C GLN A 496 -23.05 0.90 -8.17
N GLY A 497 -23.53 1.26 -6.98
CA GLY A 497 -22.68 1.83 -5.94
C GLY A 497 -22.01 3.13 -6.42
N ASP A 498 -20.68 3.17 -6.45
CA ASP A 498 -19.89 4.31 -6.93
C ASP A 498 -19.46 4.16 -8.41
N LYS A 499 -19.53 2.94 -8.99
CA LYS A 499 -19.13 2.63 -10.36
C LYS A 499 -20.14 3.21 -11.37
N THR A 500 -19.64 3.90 -12.39
CA THR A 500 -20.46 4.34 -13.52
C THR A 500 -20.66 3.18 -14.50
N LEU A 501 -21.93 2.80 -14.74
CA LEU A 501 -22.27 1.79 -15.75
C LEU A 501 -22.43 2.41 -17.13
N LYS A 502 -23.08 3.58 -17.23
CA LYS A 502 -23.26 4.31 -18.49
C LYS A 502 -23.49 5.78 -18.23
N THR A 503 -22.92 6.62 -19.09
CA THR A 503 -23.34 8.01 -19.28
C THR A 503 -23.81 8.18 -20.73
N GLU A 504 -24.93 8.87 -20.92
CA GLU A 504 -25.46 9.22 -22.25
C GLU A 504 -25.85 10.69 -22.29
N LYS A 505 -25.47 11.39 -23.35
CA LYS A 505 -25.86 12.78 -23.59
C LYS A 505 -27.25 12.80 -24.23
N LEU A 506 -28.18 13.51 -23.60
CA LEU A 506 -29.57 13.66 -24.04
C LEU A 506 -29.64 14.77 -25.09
N LYS A 507 -30.32 14.46 -26.19
CA LYS A 507 -30.50 15.35 -27.34
C LYS A 507 -31.68 16.28 -27.17
#